data_AF-A0A8W8HKZ4-F1
#
_entry.id   AF-A0A8W8HKZ4-F1
#
_cell.length_a   1.000
_cell.length_b   1.000
_cell.length_c   1.000
_cell.angle_alpha   90.00
_cell.angle_beta   90.00
_cell.angle_gamma   90.00
#
_symmetry.space_group_name_H-M   'P 1'
#
loop_
_entity.id
_entity.type
_entity.pdbx_description
1 polymer ?
#
loop_
_entity_poly.entity_id
_entity_poly.type
_entity_poly.pdbx_seq_one_letter_code
_entity_poly.pdbx_strand_id
1 'polypeptide(L)'
;LERYTDLGGEAYQTRVGVIFEEIKKTLIEAWKYKERDFRRVKNRSLLNWHPDRHPNNPIATEITQYILEIFRRLKNGEFREQVQNCSESFMRQRNFYYRHRKNSGDYVFYGERNPTHAQPRREDDDGWINDYANRCRHRRRRYYSGWAFCGGGGGTSSTEYQPNPQPQVGKLWLKQAKYNMRAARMELDQSISSDWDNGRNWICYKCHSTIETSLKSLLFRQDAQKAGVNLSNHDLVSLSHCLSIQEMTEACRRFRSEVCDNRDLMIDPSVGHVPGEAFTAEQAEGACRIATEIIDFCDEQWDS
;
A
#
# COMPACT_ATOMS: atom_id res chain seq x y z
N LEU A 1 4.35 -6.01 48.20
CA LEU A 1 4.91 -7.09 47.36
C LEU A 1 3.90 -8.23 47.15
N GLU A 2 2.59 -7.90 47.10
CA GLU A 2 1.48 -8.86 46.90
C GLU A 2 0.74 -8.54 45.59
N ARG A 3 1.34 -8.80 44.43
CA ARG A 3 0.64 -8.75 43.13
C ARG A 3 1.22 -9.74 42.10
N TYR A 4 1.59 -10.94 42.50
CA TYR A 4 2.08 -11.95 41.54
C TYR A 4 1.67 -13.38 41.93
N THR A 5 0.38 -13.62 42.14
CA THR A 5 -0.14 -14.98 42.39
C THR A 5 -1.33 -15.37 41.50
N ASP A 6 -1.59 -14.69 40.38
CA ASP A 6 -2.70 -15.02 39.47
C ASP A 6 -2.28 -15.42 38.04
N LEU A 7 -0.98 -15.69 37.80
CA LEU A 7 -0.48 -16.19 36.50
C LEU A 7 -0.68 -17.72 36.31
N GLY A 8 -1.57 -18.34 37.09
CA GLY A 8 -1.91 -19.78 37.01
C GLY A 8 -3.42 -20.07 36.82
N GLY A 9 -4.26 -19.05 36.62
CA GLY A 9 -5.72 -19.25 36.57
C GLY A 9 -6.22 -19.95 35.31
N GLU A 10 -7.27 -20.78 35.45
CA GLU A 10 -7.96 -21.48 34.35
C GLU A 10 -8.31 -20.56 33.16
N ALA A 11 -8.59 -19.29 33.42
CA ALA A 11 -8.91 -18.30 32.39
C ALA A 11 -7.72 -17.97 31.47
N TYR A 12 -6.49 -17.99 31.98
CA TYR A 12 -5.28 -17.78 31.17
C TYR A 12 -5.03 -18.99 30.26
N GLN A 13 -5.09 -20.19 30.84
CA GLN A 13 -4.96 -21.45 30.10
C GLN A 13 -6.04 -21.60 29.02
N THR A 14 -7.28 -21.19 29.32
CA THR A 14 -8.39 -21.19 28.35
C THR A 14 -8.11 -20.25 27.18
N ARG A 15 -7.55 -19.06 27.40
CA ARG A 15 -7.23 -18.09 26.34
C ARG A 15 -6.07 -18.57 25.47
N VAL A 16 -5.04 -19.13 26.09
CA VAL A 16 -3.91 -19.76 25.39
C VAL A 16 -4.43 -20.91 24.52
N GLY A 17 -5.26 -21.81 25.05
CA GLY A 17 -5.86 -22.90 24.28
C GLY A 17 -6.65 -22.45 23.04
N VAL A 18 -7.39 -21.34 23.13
CA VAL A 18 -8.10 -20.76 21.97
C VAL A 18 -7.14 -20.30 20.87
N ILE A 19 -6.01 -19.70 21.25
CA ILE A 19 -4.97 -19.25 20.30
C ILE A 19 -4.37 -20.44 19.56
N PHE A 20 -4.01 -21.50 20.27
CA PHE A 20 -3.44 -22.72 19.68
C PHE A 20 -4.42 -23.37 18.69
N GLU A 21 -5.69 -23.50 19.06
CA GLU A 21 -6.72 -24.07 18.19
C GLU A 21 -7.01 -23.21 16.95
N GLU A 22 -6.98 -21.89 17.05
CA GLU A 22 -7.15 -21.00 15.90
C GLU A 22 -5.94 -21.07 14.94
N ILE A 23 -4.71 -21.16 15.45
CA ILE A 23 -3.50 -21.35 14.65
C ILE A 23 -3.54 -22.70 13.92
N LYS A 24 -3.90 -23.77 14.63
CA LYS A 24 -4.05 -25.11 14.06
C LYS A 24 -5.06 -25.12 12.91
N LYS A 25 -6.27 -24.57 13.13
CA LYS A 25 -7.30 -24.47 12.08
C LYS A 25 -6.81 -23.66 10.88
N THR A 26 -6.13 -22.54 11.11
CA THR A 26 -5.61 -21.68 10.04
C THR A 26 -4.57 -22.40 9.18
N LEU A 27 -3.67 -23.16 9.80
CA LEU A 27 -2.64 -23.91 9.07
C LEU A 27 -3.23 -25.10 8.30
N ILE A 28 -4.21 -25.81 8.88
CA ILE A 28 -4.93 -26.92 8.22
C ILE A 28 -5.72 -26.40 7.02
N GLU A 29 -6.48 -25.30 7.19
CA GLU A 29 -7.24 -24.69 6.09
C GLU A 29 -6.30 -24.19 4.97
N ALA A 30 -5.16 -23.58 5.32
CA ALA A 30 -4.16 -23.12 4.34
C ALA A 30 -3.48 -24.27 3.59
N TRP A 31 -3.34 -25.44 4.21
CA TRP A 31 -2.73 -26.64 3.61
C TRP A 31 -3.55 -27.22 2.45
N LYS A 32 -4.87 -26.94 2.41
CA LYS A 32 -5.75 -27.29 1.29
C LYS A 32 -5.36 -26.58 -0.03
N TYR A 33 -4.68 -25.44 0.06
CA TYR A 33 -4.31 -24.60 -1.08
C TYR A 33 -2.90 -24.89 -1.59
N LYS A 34 -2.50 -24.23 -2.69
CA LYS A 34 -1.18 -24.41 -3.31
C LYS A 34 -0.06 -24.12 -2.30
N GLU A 35 1.05 -24.85 -2.42
CA GLU A 35 2.18 -24.77 -1.48
C GLU A 35 2.72 -23.35 -1.25
N ARG A 36 2.70 -22.50 -2.29
CA ARG A 36 3.09 -21.09 -2.20
C ARG A 36 2.27 -20.32 -1.17
N ASP A 37 0.98 -20.63 -1.09
CA ASP A 37 0.01 -19.95 -0.24
C ASP A 37 0.16 -20.39 1.21
N PHE A 38 0.34 -21.69 1.40
CA PHE A 38 0.67 -22.26 2.70
C PHE A 38 1.99 -21.70 3.25
N ARG A 39 3.06 -21.66 2.46
CA ARG A 39 4.37 -21.11 2.87
C ARG A 39 4.25 -19.67 3.37
N ARG A 40 3.43 -18.86 2.70
CA ARG A 40 3.19 -17.46 3.09
C ARG A 40 2.49 -17.36 4.44
N VAL A 41 1.44 -18.16 4.66
CA VAL A 41 0.71 -18.19 5.94
C VAL A 41 1.64 -18.64 7.06
N LYS A 42 2.38 -19.74 6.85
CA LYS A 42 3.36 -20.26 7.81
C LYS A 42 4.41 -19.22 8.20
N ASN A 43 5.09 -18.61 7.23
CA ASN A 43 6.16 -17.64 7.50
C ASN A 43 5.62 -16.41 8.24
N ARG A 44 4.41 -15.95 7.92
CA ARG A 44 3.77 -14.84 8.63
C ARG A 44 3.35 -15.22 10.05
N SER A 45 2.88 -16.43 10.28
CA SER A 45 2.61 -16.93 11.63
C SER A 45 3.88 -16.94 12.46
N LEU A 46 4.98 -17.48 11.92
CA LEU A 46 6.29 -17.49 12.62
C LEU A 46 6.78 -16.07 12.93
N LEU A 47 6.71 -15.14 11.98
CA LEU A 47 7.13 -13.74 12.20
C LEU A 47 6.27 -12.99 13.25
N ASN A 48 5.02 -13.41 13.46
CA ASN A 48 4.15 -12.79 14.46
C ASN A 48 4.41 -13.30 15.87
N TRP A 49 4.89 -14.55 15.98
CA TRP A 49 5.07 -15.25 17.26
C TRP A 49 6.54 -15.52 17.61
N HIS A 50 7.49 -15.07 16.78
CA HIS A 50 8.91 -15.35 16.97
C HIS A 50 9.43 -14.84 18.34
N PRO A 51 10.22 -15.63 19.09
CA PRO A 51 10.80 -15.22 20.37
C PRO A 51 11.61 -13.91 20.31
N ASP A 52 12.39 -13.69 19.24
CA ASP A 52 13.15 -12.43 19.05
C ASP A 52 12.27 -11.18 19.04
N ARG A 53 10.99 -11.33 18.68
CA ARG A 53 10.03 -10.23 18.67
C ARG A 53 9.36 -10.02 20.04
N HIS A 54 9.42 -11.03 20.91
CA HIS A 54 8.80 -11.06 22.24
C HIS A 54 9.75 -11.73 23.25
N PRO A 55 10.90 -11.11 23.57
CA PRO A 55 11.99 -11.76 24.32
C PRO A 55 11.62 -12.16 25.75
N ASN A 56 10.56 -11.59 26.33
CA ASN A 56 10.12 -11.84 27.70
C ASN A 56 8.82 -12.67 27.80
N ASN A 57 8.28 -13.14 26.67
CA ASN A 57 7.00 -13.85 26.63
C ASN A 57 7.19 -15.35 26.33
N PRO A 58 7.10 -16.24 27.35
CA PRO A 58 7.33 -17.67 27.16
C PRO A 58 6.33 -18.33 26.19
N ILE A 59 5.11 -17.77 26.08
CA ILE A 59 4.05 -18.27 25.18
C ILE A 59 4.44 -18.09 23.71
N ALA A 60 5.20 -17.05 23.36
CA ALA A 60 5.63 -16.80 21.98
C ALA A 60 6.53 -17.95 21.49
N THR A 61 7.41 -18.43 22.36
CA THR A 61 8.24 -19.61 22.12
C THR A 61 7.40 -20.86 21.97
N GLU A 62 6.46 -21.12 22.89
CA GLU A 62 5.57 -22.28 22.83
C GLU A 62 4.72 -22.29 21.56
N ILE A 63 4.19 -21.14 21.15
CA ILE A 63 3.37 -21.02 19.94
C ILE A 63 4.23 -21.19 18.68
N THR A 64 5.45 -20.66 18.66
CA THR A 64 6.38 -20.88 17.54
C THR A 64 6.72 -22.36 17.38
N GLN A 65 7.03 -23.04 18.50
CA GLN A 65 7.24 -24.49 18.50
C GLN A 65 6.00 -25.24 18.02
N TYR A 66 4.81 -24.84 18.47
CA TYR A 66 3.54 -25.43 18.05
C TYR A 66 3.25 -25.24 16.56
N ILE A 67 3.53 -24.05 15.99
CA ILE A 67 3.41 -23.80 14.55
C ILE A 67 4.29 -24.75 13.74
N LEU A 68 5.55 -24.93 14.18
CA LEU A 68 6.49 -25.84 13.53
C LEU A 68 6.05 -27.30 13.66
N GLU A 69 5.51 -27.68 14.81
CA GLU A 69 4.99 -29.02 15.06
C GLU A 69 3.74 -29.33 14.20
N ILE A 70 2.77 -28.41 14.12
CA ILE A 70 1.62 -28.57 13.23
C ILE A 70 2.06 -28.68 11.77
N PHE A 71 3.07 -27.91 11.34
CA PHE A 71 3.63 -28.03 10.00
C PHE A 71 4.30 -29.39 9.76
N ARG A 72 5.04 -29.92 10.74
CA ARG A 72 5.65 -31.26 10.68
C ARG A 72 4.57 -32.34 10.53
N ARG A 73 3.53 -32.28 11.35
CA ARG A 73 2.38 -33.20 11.31
C ARG A 73 1.57 -33.11 10.02
N LEU A 74 1.43 -31.91 9.45
CA LEU A 74 0.82 -31.70 8.12
C LEU A 74 1.63 -32.37 7.01
N LYS A 75 2.96 -32.27 7.05
CA LYS A 75 3.85 -32.99 6.12
C LYS A 75 3.71 -34.51 6.24
N ASN A 76 3.54 -35.02 7.45
CA ASN A 76 3.34 -36.45 7.70
C ASN A 76 1.92 -36.93 7.33
N GLY A 77 1.00 -36.03 6.99
CA GLY A 77 -0.36 -36.37 6.58
C GLY A 77 -1.32 -36.66 7.73
N GLU A 78 -1.00 -36.28 8.97
CA GLU A 78 -1.79 -36.58 10.16
C GLU A 78 -3.14 -35.82 10.24
N PHE A 79 -3.35 -34.82 9.37
CA PHE A 79 -4.57 -34.01 9.34
C PHE A 79 -5.41 -34.19 8.06
N ARG A 80 -5.21 -35.27 7.29
CA ARG A 80 -5.88 -35.49 5.99
C ARG A 80 -7.40 -35.34 6.06
N GLU A 81 -8.06 -35.96 7.06
CA GLU A 81 -9.51 -35.86 7.24
C GLU A 81 -9.97 -34.43 7.60
N GLN A 82 -9.19 -33.73 8.41
CA GLN A 82 -9.48 -32.36 8.83
C GLN A 82 -9.32 -31.38 7.65
N VAL A 83 -8.31 -31.58 6.80
CA VAL A 83 -8.10 -30.81 5.57
C VAL A 83 -9.26 -31.04 4.58
N GLN A 84 -9.73 -32.29 4.45
CA GLN A 84 -10.85 -32.63 3.56
C GLN A 84 -12.18 -32.02 4.05
N ASN A 85 -12.43 -32.06 5.36
CA ASN A 85 -13.64 -31.54 6.00
C ASN A 85 -13.61 -30.02 6.24
N CYS A 86 -12.51 -29.33 5.95
CA CYS A 86 -12.44 -27.87 6.04
C CYS A 86 -13.35 -27.21 5.00
N SER A 87 -14.35 -26.47 5.50
CA SER A 87 -15.25 -25.61 4.74
C SER A 87 -14.48 -24.71 3.76
N GLU A 88 -14.98 -24.53 2.53
CA GLU A 88 -14.45 -23.60 1.52
C GLU A 88 -14.55 -22.10 1.90
N SER A 89 -14.76 -21.81 3.19
CA SER A 89 -14.86 -20.46 3.76
C SER A 89 -13.54 -19.67 3.72
N PHE A 90 -12.39 -20.34 3.54
CA PHE A 90 -11.06 -19.70 3.50
C PHE A 90 -10.95 -18.60 2.43
N MET A 91 -11.70 -18.71 1.32
CA MET A 91 -11.73 -17.72 0.24
C MET A 91 -12.64 -16.50 0.52
N ARG A 92 -13.63 -16.60 1.42
CA ARG A 92 -14.65 -15.53 1.56
C ARG A 92 -14.69 -14.82 2.90
N GLN A 93 -14.33 -15.44 4.02
CA GLN A 93 -14.65 -14.84 5.33
C GLN A 93 -13.50 -14.78 6.37
N ARG A 94 -12.54 -15.72 6.36
CA ARG A 94 -11.54 -15.81 7.45
C ARG A 94 -10.15 -15.28 7.15
N ASN A 95 -9.81 -15.01 5.89
CA ASN A 95 -8.46 -14.57 5.56
C ASN A 95 -8.26 -13.05 5.64
N PHE A 96 -7.69 -12.61 6.75
CA PHE A 96 -6.97 -11.34 6.82
C PHE A 96 -5.75 -11.32 5.88
N TYR A 97 -5.23 -12.49 5.48
CA TYR A 97 -3.95 -12.61 4.77
C TYR A 97 -4.04 -12.69 3.24
N TYR A 98 -5.26 -12.75 2.68
CA TYR A 98 -5.49 -13.03 1.25
C TYR A 98 -6.29 -11.96 0.51
N ARG A 99 -6.61 -10.83 1.15
CA ARG A 99 -7.45 -9.75 0.55
C ARG A 99 -6.75 -8.93 -0.57
N HIS A 100 -5.57 -9.34 -1.05
CA HIS A 100 -4.75 -8.54 -1.98
C HIS A 100 -4.47 -9.19 -3.34
N ARG A 101 -5.22 -10.21 -3.78
CA ARG A 101 -4.89 -10.90 -5.06
C ARG A 101 -5.94 -10.82 -6.16
N LYS A 102 -7.07 -10.14 -6.01
CA LYS A 102 -8.08 -10.08 -7.09
C LYS A 102 -8.18 -8.80 -7.90
N ASN A 103 -7.40 -7.76 -7.60
CA ASN A 103 -7.26 -6.61 -8.50
C ASN A 103 -5.78 -6.38 -8.84
N SER A 104 -5.49 -6.54 -10.13
CA SER A 104 -4.35 -6.02 -10.88
C SER A 104 -3.03 -6.80 -10.83
N GLY A 105 -2.45 -6.92 -12.03
CA GLY A 105 -1.36 -7.82 -12.41
C GLY A 105 -0.01 -7.53 -11.76
N ASP A 106 0.94 -8.40 -12.12
CA ASP A 106 2.31 -8.47 -11.67
C ASP A 106 3.03 -7.10 -11.62
N TYR A 107 3.13 -6.53 -10.42
CA TYR A 107 4.27 -5.73 -10.01
C TYR A 107 4.63 -6.09 -8.56
N VAL A 108 5.90 -6.42 -8.37
CA VAL A 108 6.51 -6.83 -7.11
C VAL A 108 6.47 -5.66 -6.13
N PHE A 109 5.58 -5.72 -5.14
CA PHE A 109 5.58 -4.83 -3.98
C PHE A 109 6.77 -5.17 -3.07
N TYR A 110 7.83 -4.37 -3.09
CA TYR A 110 8.79 -4.33 -1.99
C TYR A 110 8.18 -3.51 -0.85
N GLY A 111 7.81 -4.20 0.24
CA GLY A 111 7.62 -3.61 1.57
C GLY A 111 6.29 -2.89 1.82
N GLU A 112 5.68 -3.21 2.97
CA GLU A 112 4.78 -2.32 3.72
C GLU A 112 3.35 -2.08 3.22
N ARG A 113 2.60 -3.17 3.04
CA ARG A 113 1.18 -3.20 3.43
C ARG A 113 0.96 -4.18 4.58
N ASN A 114 1.13 -3.69 5.79
CA ASN A 114 0.48 -4.25 6.97
C ASN A 114 0.31 -3.18 8.07
N PRO A 115 -0.76 -2.38 8.06
CA PRO A 115 -0.99 -1.34 9.07
C PRO A 115 -1.55 -1.92 10.38
N THR A 116 -1.07 -3.08 10.83
CA THR A 116 -1.60 -3.70 12.07
C THR A 116 -0.61 -4.40 12.99
N HIS A 117 0.71 -4.33 12.78
CA HIS A 117 1.64 -4.99 13.70
C HIS A 117 2.80 -4.13 14.20
N ALA A 118 2.79 -3.96 15.53
CA ALA A 118 3.92 -3.76 16.45
C ALA A 118 4.44 -2.34 16.65
N GLN A 119 3.68 -1.54 17.39
CA GLN A 119 4.24 -0.83 18.53
C GLN A 119 3.28 -1.01 19.72
N PRO A 120 3.73 -1.64 20.81
CA PRO A 120 3.48 -1.07 22.12
C PRO A 120 4.84 -0.75 22.76
N ARG A 121 5.10 0.55 22.94
CA ARG A 121 5.95 1.03 24.03
C ARG A 121 5.18 0.74 25.33
N ARG A 122 5.63 -0.23 26.14
CA ARG A 122 5.59 -0.29 27.62
C ARG A 122 5.87 -1.72 28.12
N GLU A 123 6.50 -1.81 29.29
CA GLU A 123 7.20 -2.97 29.86
C GLU A 123 6.31 -4.01 30.59
N ASP A 124 4.99 -4.03 30.41
CA ASP A 124 4.09 -4.94 31.16
C ASP A 124 3.32 -5.89 30.22
N ASP A 125 3.69 -7.18 30.20
CA ASP A 125 3.44 -8.16 29.12
C ASP A 125 2.08 -8.93 29.20
N ASP A 126 1.13 -8.53 30.05
CA ASP A 126 -0.17 -9.23 30.21
C ASP A 126 -1.32 -8.65 29.36
N GLY A 127 -1.14 -7.43 28.82
CA GLY A 127 -2.17 -6.74 28.02
C GLY A 127 -2.39 -7.35 26.63
N TRP A 128 -1.38 -8.03 26.10
CA TRP A 128 -1.33 -8.47 24.71
C TRP A 128 -2.35 -9.58 24.38
N ILE A 129 -2.56 -10.53 25.29
CA ILE A 129 -3.56 -11.61 25.18
C ILE A 129 -4.98 -11.04 25.21
N ASN A 130 -5.23 -10.05 26.06
CA ASN A 130 -6.52 -9.36 26.15
C ASN A 130 -6.85 -8.62 24.84
N ASP A 131 -5.86 -7.95 24.26
CA ASP A 131 -6.01 -7.26 22.98
C ASP A 131 -6.20 -8.21 21.79
N TYR A 132 -5.57 -9.38 21.81
CA TYR A 132 -5.83 -10.41 20.80
C TYR A 132 -7.30 -10.88 20.86
N ALA A 133 -7.80 -11.24 22.05
CA ALA A 133 -9.18 -11.66 22.26
C ALA A 133 -10.20 -10.55 21.92
N ASN A 134 -9.91 -9.30 22.28
CA ASN A 134 -10.76 -8.14 21.98
C ASN A 134 -10.78 -7.79 20.48
N ARG A 135 -9.63 -7.90 19.78
CA ARG A 135 -9.55 -7.76 18.31
C ARG A 135 -10.38 -8.84 17.59
N CYS A 136 -10.45 -10.05 18.14
CA CYS A 136 -11.28 -11.13 17.61
C CYS A 136 -12.79 -10.90 17.88
N ARG A 137 -13.18 -10.43 19.08
CA ARG A 137 -14.59 -10.12 19.41
C ARG A 137 -15.16 -8.95 18.59
N HIS A 138 -14.40 -7.88 18.39
CA HIS A 138 -14.83 -6.74 17.57
C HIS A 138 -15.11 -7.11 16.11
N ARG A 139 -14.45 -8.16 15.60
CA ARG A 139 -14.61 -8.62 14.21
C ARG A 139 -15.84 -9.49 13.99
N ARG A 140 -16.28 -10.26 15.00
CA ARG A 140 -17.54 -11.04 14.92
C ARG A 140 -18.78 -10.14 14.89
N ARG A 141 -18.75 -8.98 15.56
CA ARG A 141 -19.86 -8.00 15.55
C ARG A 141 -20.08 -7.34 14.19
N ARG A 142 -19.03 -7.11 13.38
CA ARG A 142 -19.18 -6.48 12.05
C ARG A 142 -19.77 -7.39 10.96
N TYR A 143 -19.80 -8.71 11.16
CA TYR A 143 -20.27 -9.65 10.12
C TYR A 143 -21.77 -9.97 10.20
N TYR A 144 -22.45 -9.60 11.30
CA TYR A 144 -23.90 -9.81 11.46
C TYR A 144 -24.73 -8.52 11.37
N SER A 145 -24.10 -7.34 11.21
CA SER A 145 -24.80 -6.05 11.09
C SER A 145 -24.78 -5.44 9.67
N GLY A 146 -24.32 -6.19 8.66
CA GLY A 146 -24.06 -5.68 7.31
C GLY A 146 -25.23 -5.73 6.32
N TRP A 147 -26.42 -6.18 6.72
CA TRP A 147 -27.58 -6.35 5.83
C TRP A 147 -28.85 -5.61 6.29
N ALA A 148 -28.73 -4.66 7.20
CA ALA A 148 -29.81 -3.76 7.53
C ALA A 148 -29.22 -2.36 7.74
N PHE A 149 -29.14 -1.56 6.67
CA PHE A 149 -29.27 -0.09 6.72
C PHE A 149 -29.26 0.49 5.29
N CYS A 150 -30.22 0.06 4.48
CA CYS A 150 -30.81 0.95 3.48
C CYS A 150 -32.05 1.55 4.15
N GLY A 151 -31.94 2.75 4.72
CA GLY A 151 -33.06 3.51 5.24
C GLY A 151 -32.93 3.90 6.72
N GLY A 152 -32.82 5.21 6.96
CA GLY A 152 -33.38 5.85 8.16
C GLY A 152 -32.44 6.15 9.34
N GLY A 153 -31.80 7.32 9.30
CA GLY A 153 -31.78 8.23 10.45
C GLY A 153 -30.81 7.97 11.62
N GLY A 154 -29.96 8.98 11.88
CA GLY A 154 -29.64 9.44 13.24
C GLY A 154 -28.49 8.74 13.97
N GLY A 155 -27.30 9.36 13.95
CA GLY A 155 -26.20 8.97 14.83
C GLY A 155 -24.90 9.69 14.48
N THR A 156 -24.78 10.94 14.90
CA THR A 156 -23.56 11.76 14.78
C THR A 156 -22.42 11.16 15.62
N SER A 157 -21.50 10.45 14.96
CA SER A 157 -20.11 10.34 15.40
C SER A 157 -19.26 10.55 14.14
N SER A 158 -19.02 11.82 13.82
CA SER A 158 -18.05 12.21 12.81
C SER A 158 -16.67 11.83 13.32
N THR A 159 -16.20 10.62 12.98
CA THR A 159 -14.78 10.32 13.07
C THR A 159 -14.10 11.25 12.07
N GLU A 160 -13.59 12.37 12.57
CA GLU A 160 -12.94 13.40 11.78
C GLU A 160 -11.80 12.78 10.97
N TYR A 161 -11.78 13.06 9.66
CA TYR A 161 -10.77 12.52 8.76
C TYR A 161 -9.38 13.02 9.17
N GLN A 162 -8.50 12.11 9.57
CA GLN A 162 -7.12 12.45 9.89
C GLN A 162 -6.19 12.12 8.70
N PRO A 163 -5.48 13.13 8.16
CA PRO A 163 -4.47 12.91 7.12
C PRO A 163 -3.36 11.95 7.55
N ASN A 164 -2.77 11.22 6.60
CA ASN A 164 -1.65 10.31 6.86
C ASN A 164 -0.38 10.68 6.06
N PRO A 165 0.36 11.72 6.48
CA PRO A 165 1.64 12.10 5.86
C PRO A 165 2.66 10.95 5.80
N GLN A 166 3.29 10.74 4.65
CA GLN A 166 4.43 9.82 4.44
C GLN A 166 5.58 10.54 3.73
N PRO A 167 6.29 11.44 4.43
CA PRO A 167 7.29 12.30 3.82
C PRO A 167 8.43 11.52 3.16
N GLN A 168 8.84 10.39 3.75
CA GLN A 168 9.89 9.52 3.20
C GLN A 168 9.53 8.95 1.83
N VAL A 169 8.25 8.61 1.61
CA VAL A 169 7.77 8.13 0.31
C VAL A 169 7.73 9.31 -0.66
N GLY A 170 7.18 10.45 -0.25
CA GLY A 170 7.15 11.66 -1.07
C GLY A 170 8.54 12.07 -1.58
N LYS A 171 9.58 12.01 -0.74
CA LYS A 171 10.97 12.28 -1.17
C LYS A 171 11.48 11.31 -2.24
N LEU A 172 11.08 10.04 -2.21
CA LEU A 172 11.41 9.08 -3.28
C LEU A 172 10.74 9.44 -4.61
N TRP A 173 9.48 9.87 -4.57
CA TRP A 173 8.76 10.36 -5.75
C TRP A 173 9.42 11.61 -6.34
N LEU A 174 9.82 12.57 -5.48
CA LEU A 174 10.56 13.75 -5.94
C LEU A 174 11.91 13.38 -6.54
N LYS A 175 12.63 12.43 -5.93
CA LYS A 175 13.89 11.93 -6.49
C LYS A 175 13.68 11.34 -7.89
N GLN A 176 12.59 10.59 -8.11
CA GLN A 176 12.23 10.10 -9.43
C GLN A 176 11.89 11.23 -10.41
N ALA A 177 11.15 12.25 -9.95
CA ALA A 177 10.84 13.44 -10.75
C ALA A 177 12.13 14.13 -11.24
N LYS A 178 13.14 14.27 -10.36
CA LYS A 178 14.44 14.85 -10.71
C LYS A 178 15.17 14.03 -11.79
N TYR A 179 15.11 12.70 -11.73
CA TYR A 179 15.67 11.84 -12.78
C TYR A 179 14.92 11.99 -14.11
N ASN A 180 13.59 12.02 -14.08
CA ASN A 180 12.77 12.22 -15.28
C ASN A 180 13.09 13.57 -15.94
N MET A 181 13.21 14.64 -15.13
CA MET A 181 13.54 15.98 -15.63
C MET A 181 14.93 16.03 -16.26
N ARG A 182 15.92 15.42 -15.62
CA ARG A 182 17.28 15.33 -16.17
C ARG A 182 17.28 14.62 -17.52
N ALA A 183 16.54 13.51 -17.64
CA ALA A 183 16.41 12.80 -18.91
C ALA A 183 15.73 13.65 -20.00
N ALA A 184 14.66 14.38 -19.65
CA ALA A 184 13.98 15.29 -20.58
C ALA A 184 14.91 16.37 -21.12
N ARG A 185 15.70 17.01 -20.24
CA ARG A 185 16.66 18.06 -20.64
C ARG A 185 17.76 17.51 -21.54
N MET A 186 18.33 16.36 -21.20
CA MET A 186 19.37 15.74 -22.02
C MET A 186 18.88 15.44 -23.44
N GLU A 187 17.64 14.98 -23.60
CA GLU A 187 17.05 14.74 -24.92
C GLU A 187 16.72 16.04 -25.65
N LEU A 188 16.26 17.07 -24.94
CA LEU A 188 16.04 18.40 -25.53
C LEU A 188 17.36 18.97 -26.08
N ASP A 189 18.44 18.93 -25.30
CA ASP A 189 19.76 19.42 -25.71
C ASP A 189 20.29 18.67 -26.95
N GLN A 190 20.06 17.35 -27.03
CA GLN A 190 20.43 16.53 -28.18
C GLN A 190 19.59 16.85 -29.43
N SER A 191 18.30 17.17 -29.23
CA SER A 191 17.39 17.52 -30.33
C SER A 191 17.77 18.84 -31.01
N ILE A 192 18.47 19.75 -30.31
CA ILE A 192 18.96 21.02 -30.86
C ILE A 192 20.17 20.80 -31.79
N SER A 193 20.98 19.77 -31.52
CA SER A 193 22.25 19.52 -32.22
C SER A 193 22.11 18.63 -33.46
N SER A 194 20.95 18.05 -33.73
CA SER A 194 20.74 17.11 -34.85
C SER A 194 19.45 17.45 -35.59
N ASP A 195 19.32 17.02 -36.86
CA ASP A 195 18.07 17.07 -37.65
C ASP A 195 17.04 16.05 -37.09
N TRP A 196 16.83 16.08 -35.77
CA TRP A 196 15.97 15.20 -35.01
C TRP A 196 14.53 15.66 -35.14
N ASP A 197 13.95 15.43 -36.31
CA ASP A 197 12.61 15.92 -36.61
C ASP A 197 11.50 15.08 -35.95
N ASN A 198 11.82 13.87 -35.49
CA ASN A 198 10.85 12.92 -34.94
C ASN A 198 11.25 12.45 -33.54
N GLY A 199 10.32 12.46 -32.58
CA GLY A 199 10.56 11.96 -31.21
C GLY A 199 10.42 12.99 -30.09
N ARG A 200 9.95 14.21 -30.40
CA ARG A 200 9.69 15.28 -29.43
C ARG A 200 8.60 14.91 -28.41
N ASN A 201 7.73 13.97 -28.76
CA ASN A 201 6.76 13.37 -27.84
C ASN A 201 7.41 12.77 -26.59
N TRP A 202 8.62 12.20 -26.70
CA TRP A 202 9.33 11.62 -25.56
C TRP A 202 9.80 12.68 -24.56
N ILE A 203 10.18 13.87 -25.04
CA ILE A 203 10.51 15.01 -24.18
C ILE A 203 9.26 15.47 -23.44
N CYS A 204 8.14 15.67 -24.16
CA CYS A 204 6.85 16.04 -23.58
C CYS A 204 6.38 14.99 -22.56
N TYR A 205 6.50 13.71 -22.88
CA TYR A 205 6.12 12.59 -22.00
C TYR A 205 6.95 12.56 -20.71
N LYS A 206 8.27 12.77 -20.82
CA LYS A 206 9.15 12.84 -19.64
C LYS A 206 8.82 14.05 -18.79
N CYS A 207 8.52 15.21 -19.39
CA CYS A 207 8.05 16.40 -18.68
C CYS A 207 6.71 16.17 -17.96
N HIS A 208 5.73 15.58 -18.64
CA HIS A 208 4.47 15.16 -18.03
C HIS A 208 4.73 14.24 -16.84
N SER A 209 5.58 13.22 -17.01
CA SER A 209 5.95 12.27 -15.96
C SER A 209 6.65 12.95 -14.79
N THR A 210 7.51 13.96 -15.04
CA THR A 210 8.11 14.81 -14.00
C THR A 210 7.04 15.54 -13.20
N ILE A 211 6.09 16.21 -13.87
CA ILE A 211 5.02 16.96 -13.20
C ILE A 211 4.16 16.01 -12.37
N GLU A 212 3.69 14.90 -12.96
CA GLU A 212 2.88 13.89 -12.27
C GLU A 212 3.56 13.37 -11.00
N THR A 213 4.85 13.03 -11.10
CA THR A 213 5.62 12.50 -9.96
C THR A 213 5.89 13.56 -8.89
N SER A 214 6.08 14.83 -9.27
CA SER A 214 6.17 15.96 -8.34
C SER A 214 4.85 16.20 -7.60
N LEU A 215 3.71 16.17 -8.30
CA LEU A 215 2.39 16.32 -7.66
C LEU A 215 2.13 15.17 -6.68
N LYS A 216 2.41 13.93 -7.10
CA LYS A 216 2.28 12.74 -6.24
C LYS A 216 3.22 12.80 -5.05
N SER A 217 4.42 13.33 -5.21
CA SER A 217 5.35 13.57 -4.09
C SER A 217 4.70 14.44 -3.01
N LEU A 218 4.14 15.59 -3.38
CA LEU A 218 3.44 16.47 -2.43
C LEU A 218 2.18 15.83 -1.85
N LEU A 219 1.46 14.99 -2.61
CA LEU A 219 0.32 14.24 -2.09
C LEU A 219 0.77 13.26 -1.01
N PHE A 220 1.90 12.57 -1.17
CA PHE A 220 2.47 11.74 -0.10
C PHE A 220 2.93 12.57 1.10
N ARG A 221 3.40 13.80 0.89
CA ARG A 221 3.73 14.73 1.98
C ARG A 221 2.50 15.11 2.81
N GLN A 222 1.38 15.43 2.16
CA GLN A 222 0.16 15.85 2.83
C GLN A 222 -0.61 14.65 3.40
N ASP A 223 -0.83 13.63 2.57
CA ASP A 223 -1.72 12.53 2.88
C ASP A 223 -1.57 11.34 1.91
N ALA A 224 -0.93 10.27 2.38
CA ALA A 224 -0.73 9.05 1.61
C ALA A 224 -2.03 8.33 1.22
N GLN A 225 -3.16 8.58 1.91
CA GLN A 225 -4.45 8.02 1.50
C GLN A 225 -4.95 8.68 0.22
N LYS A 226 -4.89 10.02 0.14
CA LYS A 226 -5.19 10.78 -1.08
C LYS A 226 -4.24 10.41 -2.22
N ALA A 227 -2.95 10.27 -1.94
CA ALA A 227 -1.97 9.81 -2.92
C ALA A 227 -2.30 8.40 -3.44
N GLY A 228 -2.71 7.48 -2.55
CA GLY A 228 -3.06 6.11 -2.90
C GLY A 228 -4.28 6.00 -3.82
N VAL A 229 -5.31 6.83 -3.60
CA VAL A 229 -6.49 6.88 -4.49
C VAL A 229 -6.13 7.42 -5.88
N ASN A 230 -5.17 8.35 -5.94
CA ASN A 230 -4.75 9.00 -7.18
C ASN A 230 -3.51 8.35 -7.83
N LEU A 231 -3.12 7.14 -7.41
CA LEU A 231 -1.87 6.53 -7.88
C LEU A 231 -1.89 6.22 -9.39
N SER A 232 -3.04 5.81 -9.92
CA SER A 232 -3.28 5.57 -11.36
C SER A 232 -3.89 6.77 -12.08
N ASN A 233 -4.02 7.91 -11.38
CA ASN A 233 -4.46 9.14 -12.02
C ASN A 233 -3.24 9.79 -12.70
N HIS A 234 -3.40 10.11 -13.99
CA HIS A 234 -2.38 10.75 -14.82
C HIS A 234 -2.78 12.18 -15.22
N ASP A 235 -4.01 12.62 -14.93
CA ASP A 235 -4.47 13.97 -15.26
C ASP A 235 -3.86 15.00 -14.31
N LEU A 236 -2.98 15.86 -14.83
CA LEU A 236 -2.15 16.75 -14.01
C LEU A 236 -3.01 17.79 -13.29
N VAL A 237 -4.06 18.31 -13.92
CA VAL A 237 -4.97 19.30 -13.32
C VAL A 237 -5.80 18.68 -12.20
N SER A 238 -6.29 17.45 -12.37
CA SER A 238 -7.01 16.75 -11.29
C SER A 238 -6.10 16.46 -10.10
N LEU A 239 -4.84 16.07 -10.36
CA LEU A 239 -3.84 15.87 -9.31
C LEU A 239 -3.51 17.17 -8.57
N SER A 240 -3.36 18.29 -9.29
CA SER A 240 -3.05 19.58 -8.68
C SER A 240 -4.20 20.08 -7.79
N HIS A 241 -5.45 19.84 -8.18
CA HIS A 241 -6.62 20.15 -7.36
C HIS A 241 -6.65 19.36 -6.03
N CYS A 242 -6.07 18.16 -5.99
CA CYS A 242 -5.98 17.38 -4.75
C CYS A 242 -5.00 17.98 -3.72
N LEU A 243 -4.04 18.79 -4.18
CA LEU A 243 -3.05 19.47 -3.32
C LEU A 243 -3.55 20.79 -2.74
N SER A 244 -4.59 21.39 -3.34
CA SER A 244 -5.10 22.72 -3.02
C SER A 244 -4.04 23.84 -3.09
N ILE A 245 -3.06 23.70 -3.98
CA ILE A 245 -2.02 24.72 -4.25
C ILE A 245 -2.38 25.38 -5.60
N GLN A 246 -2.63 26.69 -5.57
CA GLN A 246 -3.17 27.42 -6.71
C GLN A 246 -2.14 27.57 -7.83
N GLU A 247 -0.91 27.96 -7.48
CA GLU A 247 0.22 28.16 -8.38
C GLU A 247 0.51 26.87 -9.18
N MET A 248 0.47 25.73 -8.48
CA MET A 248 0.65 24.42 -9.08
C MET A 248 -0.47 24.07 -10.07
N THR A 249 -1.70 24.44 -9.75
CA THR A 249 -2.87 24.22 -10.61
C THR A 249 -2.82 25.08 -11.86
N GLU A 250 -2.39 26.34 -11.74
CA GLU A 250 -2.19 27.23 -12.87
C GLU A 250 -1.09 26.72 -13.80
N ALA A 251 0.04 26.26 -13.23
CA ALA A 251 1.11 25.64 -14.01
C ALA A 251 0.65 24.38 -14.77
N CYS A 252 -0.13 23.50 -14.13
CA CYS A 252 -0.70 22.31 -14.79
C CYS A 252 -1.69 22.68 -15.91
N ARG A 253 -2.49 23.75 -15.74
CA ARG A 253 -3.38 24.25 -16.79
C ARG A 253 -2.61 24.81 -17.98
N ARG A 254 -1.51 25.54 -17.74
CA ARG A 254 -0.61 25.99 -18.81
C ARG A 254 -0.01 24.80 -19.56
N PHE A 255 0.43 23.76 -18.85
CA PHE A 255 0.95 22.56 -19.50
C PHE A 255 -0.10 21.92 -20.42
N ARG A 256 -1.35 21.83 -19.96
CA ARG A 256 -2.47 21.34 -20.78
C ARG A 256 -2.71 22.19 -22.03
N SER A 257 -2.66 23.52 -21.91
CA SER A 257 -2.97 24.43 -23.03
C SER A 257 -1.82 24.59 -24.02
N GLU A 258 -0.57 24.64 -23.53
CA GLU A 258 0.61 24.88 -24.35
C GLU A 258 1.15 23.59 -24.98
N VAL A 259 0.97 22.44 -24.32
CA VAL A 259 1.58 21.16 -24.73
C VAL A 259 0.49 20.13 -25.02
N CYS A 260 0.09 19.37 -24.00
CA CYS A 260 -0.95 18.35 -23.99
C CYS A 260 -0.92 17.71 -22.59
N ASP A 261 -2.06 17.55 -21.94
CA ASP A 261 -2.15 16.84 -20.64
C ASP A 261 -2.51 15.36 -20.82
N ASN A 262 -2.90 14.95 -22.04
CA ASN A 262 -3.22 13.55 -22.29
C ASN A 262 -1.93 12.76 -22.55
N ARG A 263 -1.47 12.08 -21.50
CA ARG A 263 -0.34 11.16 -21.52
C ARG A 263 -0.39 10.15 -22.67
N ASP A 264 -1.57 9.60 -22.98
CA ASP A 264 -1.70 8.53 -23.97
C ASP A 264 -1.43 9.06 -25.39
N LEU A 265 -1.78 10.31 -25.68
CA LEU A 265 -1.45 10.96 -26.97
C LEU A 265 0.06 11.15 -27.17
N MET A 266 0.87 11.07 -26.11
CA MET A 266 2.33 11.16 -26.21
C MET A 266 2.99 9.81 -26.52
N ILE A 267 2.28 8.69 -26.36
CA ILE A 267 2.87 7.34 -26.44
C ILE A 267 2.19 6.51 -27.52
N ASP A 268 0.86 6.52 -27.53
CA ASP A 268 0.06 5.58 -28.30
C ASP A 268 -0.43 6.23 -29.59
N PRO A 269 -0.28 5.55 -30.74
CA PRO A 269 -0.86 6.02 -32.00
C PRO A 269 -2.38 5.91 -31.97
N SER A 270 -3.05 6.82 -32.67
CA SER A 270 -4.50 6.74 -32.92
C SER A 270 -4.84 7.18 -34.34
N VAL A 271 -6.11 7.10 -34.74
CA VAL A 271 -6.53 7.40 -36.11
C VAL A 271 -6.18 8.85 -36.46
N GLY A 272 -5.23 9.03 -37.39
CA GLY A 272 -4.75 10.36 -37.81
C GLY A 272 -3.74 11.01 -36.84
N HIS A 273 -3.22 10.27 -35.87
CA HIS A 273 -2.28 10.77 -34.86
C HIS A 273 -1.11 9.82 -34.66
N VAL A 274 0.10 10.28 -34.94
CA VAL A 274 1.35 9.58 -34.69
C VAL A 274 2.15 10.40 -33.66
N PRO A 275 2.35 9.91 -32.42
CA PRO A 275 3.00 10.70 -31.38
C PRO A 275 4.36 11.28 -31.79
N GLY A 276 5.19 10.50 -32.48
CA GLY A 276 6.53 10.93 -32.91
C GLY A 276 6.55 12.18 -33.79
N GLU A 277 5.44 12.47 -34.50
CA GLU A 277 5.27 13.59 -35.43
C GLU A 277 4.33 14.68 -34.88
N ALA A 278 3.62 14.40 -33.79
CA ALA A 278 2.51 15.24 -33.31
C ALA A 278 2.93 16.44 -32.46
N PHE A 279 4.20 16.52 -32.04
CA PHE A 279 4.67 17.54 -31.10
C PHE A 279 5.74 18.43 -31.74
N THR A 280 5.57 19.75 -31.61
CA THR A 280 6.50 20.76 -32.14
C THR A 280 7.69 20.98 -31.20
N ALA A 281 8.75 21.63 -31.71
CA ALA A 281 9.89 22.05 -30.89
C ALA A 281 9.46 23.02 -29.78
N GLU A 282 8.58 23.98 -30.10
CA GLU A 282 8.03 24.94 -29.12
C GLU A 282 7.28 24.23 -28.00
N GLN A 283 6.50 23.18 -28.31
CA GLN A 283 5.82 22.39 -27.29
C GLN A 283 6.79 21.63 -26.39
N ALA A 284 7.88 21.08 -26.94
CA ALA A 284 8.90 20.37 -26.15
C ALA A 284 9.67 21.32 -25.23
N GLU A 285 10.05 22.50 -25.72
CA GLU A 285 10.71 23.55 -24.93
C GLU A 285 9.77 24.08 -23.84
N GLY A 286 8.52 24.37 -24.19
CA GLY A 286 7.46 24.79 -23.27
C GLY A 286 7.21 23.75 -22.17
N ALA A 287 7.17 22.47 -22.53
CA ALA A 287 7.04 21.36 -21.59
C ALA A 287 8.19 21.34 -20.57
N CYS A 288 9.43 21.46 -21.03
CA CYS A 288 10.62 21.51 -20.17
C CYS A 288 10.62 22.72 -19.24
N ARG A 289 10.21 23.90 -19.75
CA ARG A 289 10.11 25.13 -18.97
C ARG A 289 9.09 24.98 -17.82
N ILE A 290 7.87 24.54 -18.13
CA ILE A 290 6.81 24.38 -17.12
C ILE A 290 7.15 23.28 -16.12
N ALA A 291 7.69 22.14 -16.58
CA ALA A 291 8.11 21.06 -15.68
C ALA A 291 9.25 21.48 -14.74
N THR A 292 10.15 22.36 -15.19
CA THR A 292 11.20 22.97 -14.35
C THR A 292 10.58 23.83 -13.26
N GLU A 293 9.66 24.73 -13.61
CA GLU A 293 8.99 25.58 -12.62
C GLU A 293 8.29 24.76 -11.54
N ILE A 294 7.59 23.69 -11.93
CA ILE A 294 6.88 22.81 -11.01
C ILE A 294 7.85 22.02 -10.11
N ILE A 295 8.94 21.49 -10.66
CA ILE A 295 9.88 20.70 -9.85
C ILE A 295 10.66 21.58 -8.87
N ASP A 296 11.03 22.80 -9.28
CA ASP A 296 11.74 23.76 -8.42
C ASP A 296 10.82 24.21 -7.29
N PHE A 297 9.56 24.56 -7.59
CA PHE A 297 8.55 24.85 -6.57
C PHE A 297 8.37 23.66 -5.62
N CYS A 298 8.28 22.44 -6.15
CA CYS A 298 8.17 21.24 -5.33
C CYS A 298 9.38 21.08 -4.40
N ASP A 299 10.60 21.34 -4.89
CA ASP A 299 11.83 21.26 -4.09
C ASP A 299 11.82 22.27 -2.94
N GLU A 300 11.47 23.53 -3.22
CA GLU A 300 11.31 24.58 -2.19
C GLU A 300 10.31 24.17 -1.10
N GLN A 301 9.21 23.52 -1.49
CA GLN A 301 8.24 23.00 -0.55
C GLN A 301 8.86 21.94 0.37
N TRP A 302 9.76 21.08 -0.11
CA TRP A 302 10.40 20.04 0.70
C TRP A 302 11.54 20.52 1.58
N ASP A 303 12.15 21.66 1.26
CA ASP A 303 13.19 22.32 2.04
C ASP A 303 12.63 23.27 3.12
N SER A 304 11.35 23.67 2.98
CA SER A 304 10.57 24.46 3.96
C SER A 304 9.95 23.60 5.08
#